data_AF-A0A7R9WWU7-F1
#
_entry.id   AF-A0A7R9WWU7-F1
#
_cell.length_a   1.000
_cell.length_b   1.000
_cell.length_c   1.000
_cell.angle_alpha   90.00
_cell.angle_beta   90.00
_cell.angle_gamma   90.00
#
_symmetry.space_group_name_H-M   'P 1'
#
loop_
_entity.id
_entity.type
_entity.pdbx_description
1 polymer ?
#
loop_
_entity_poly.entity_id
_entity_poly.type
_entity_poly.pdbx_seq_one_letter_code
_entity_poly.pdbx_strand_id
1 'polypeptide(L)'
;SAAYSPCLEVAPEYLDARSSRGSTRIILGDYRGAASDFESVIDEDVDRRFQDAFTGLARVLQAKESASERGWEPMIQVAKDLIGQLEAGLRETDDPSPNVVISNSLNRLYHVLFLYHDVKTLDTDAAWEALTSSYEHKSNAIEPWNEGFEKQKTDTTTAIFRDGFWPSGIGSQSRTPIFIIGFVRSGSTLLERVLDSHPEIVGTGENSVFNGQLDEIRNRIVEISVGGDTSELASVIEAMADGVVDEMKSRWEMVTGNTNDGDTAEGAEKINPARFVDKMLTNYYNVGFIHMLFPNALILHVAREPMDTLLSAYKHEFPPGALDYTSFFPSLAEMYIAYRNLIDHWDNELPGRITHVRYEDMVNDLPTVAKGVIEKAGLEWNESVLDFHKKKHAVNTLSTTQVRKGVYKDSIQAWKRYEDQLQPLAELVGSRKSFDNLKTSLPGF
;
A
#
# COMPACT_ATOMS: atom_id res chain seq x y z
N SER A 1 0.77 14.15 15.89
CA SER A 1 0.05 14.54 17.13
C SER A 1 0.79 15.66 17.86
N ALA A 2 2.10 15.50 18.11
CA ALA A 2 2.94 16.49 18.81
C ALA A 2 3.02 17.87 18.12
N ALA A 3 2.97 17.94 16.79
CA ALA A 3 3.00 19.23 16.07
C ALA A 3 1.64 19.97 16.05
N TYR A 4 0.52 19.24 16.05
CA TYR A 4 -0.82 19.84 15.92
C TYR A 4 -1.45 20.25 17.26
N SER A 5 -1.08 19.58 18.35
CA SER A 5 -1.65 19.88 19.67
C SER A 5 -1.30 21.29 20.16
N PRO A 6 -0.04 21.77 20.06
CA PRO A 6 0.31 23.15 20.39
C PRO A 6 -0.37 24.18 19.48
N CYS A 7 -0.58 23.84 18.19
CA CYS A 7 -1.31 24.72 17.27
C CYS A 7 -2.76 24.93 17.73
N LEU A 8 -3.43 23.86 18.19
CA LEU A 8 -4.80 23.91 18.69
C LEU A 8 -4.92 24.50 20.11
N GLU A 9 -3.82 24.60 20.87
CA GLU A 9 -3.78 25.40 22.11
C GLU A 9 -3.83 26.90 21.83
N VAL A 10 -3.25 27.33 20.70
CA VAL A 10 -3.20 28.74 20.28
C VAL A 10 -4.44 29.14 19.48
N ALA A 11 -4.92 28.26 18.60
CA ALA A 11 -6.09 28.48 17.75
C ALA A 11 -7.01 27.24 17.79
N PRO A 12 -7.82 27.08 18.85
CA PRO A 12 -8.70 25.92 19.02
C PRO A 12 -9.65 25.70 17.85
N GLU A 13 -10.09 26.76 17.18
CA GLU A 13 -11.02 26.79 16.05
C GLU A 13 -10.40 26.38 14.70
N TYR A 14 -9.09 26.11 14.63
CA TYR A 14 -8.44 25.80 13.36
C TYR A 14 -8.74 24.36 12.90
N LEU A 15 -9.85 24.21 12.15
CA LEU A 15 -10.41 22.92 11.73
C LEU A 15 -9.42 22.05 10.93
N ASP A 16 -8.56 22.66 10.12
CA ASP A 16 -7.57 21.92 9.31
C ASP A 16 -6.53 21.20 10.19
N ALA A 17 -6.01 21.89 11.21
CA ALA A 17 -5.11 21.28 12.19
C ALA A 17 -5.81 20.19 13.00
N ARG A 18 -7.11 20.36 13.29
CA ARG A 18 -7.92 19.35 14.00
C ARG A 18 -8.14 18.10 13.15
N SER A 19 -8.52 18.26 11.88
CA SER A 19 -8.67 17.16 10.92
C SER A 19 -7.35 16.40 10.71
N SER A 20 -6.24 17.13 10.55
CA SER A 20 -4.89 16.57 10.44
C SER A 20 -4.45 15.82 11.70
N ARG A 21 -4.81 16.34 12.89
CA ARG A 21 -4.57 15.64 14.17
C ARG A 21 -5.38 14.35 14.26
N GLY A 22 -6.65 14.37 13.87
CA GLY A 22 -7.51 13.20 13.81
C GLY A 22 -6.90 12.09 12.94
N SER A 23 -6.44 12.44 11.74
CA SER A 23 -5.75 11.52 10.83
C SER A 23 -4.49 10.92 11.44
N THR A 24 -3.71 11.74 12.15
CA THR A 24 -2.52 11.25 12.86
C THR A 24 -2.88 10.32 14.03
N ARG A 25 -3.96 10.61 14.75
CA ARG A 25 -4.43 9.78 15.87
C ARG A 25 -4.88 8.39 15.40
N ILE A 26 -5.50 8.28 14.22
CA ILE A 26 -5.77 6.97 13.59
C ILE A 26 -4.47 6.17 13.42
N ILE A 27 -3.42 6.79 12.88
CA ILE A 27 -2.11 6.13 12.65
C ILE A 27 -1.52 5.62 13.97
N LEU A 28 -1.66 6.40 15.04
CA LEU A 28 -1.18 6.07 16.39
C LEU A 28 -2.09 5.08 17.14
N GLY A 29 -3.28 4.77 16.61
CA GLY A 29 -4.27 3.88 17.27
C GLY A 29 -5.13 4.57 18.34
N ASP A 30 -5.06 5.89 18.47
CA ASP A 30 -5.95 6.68 19.33
C ASP A 30 -7.29 6.95 18.62
N TYR A 31 -8.10 5.90 18.50
CA TYR A 31 -9.39 5.99 17.80
C TYR A 31 -10.39 6.92 18.49
N ARG A 32 -10.37 7.01 19.83
CA ARG A 32 -11.31 7.88 20.57
C ARG A 32 -10.96 9.35 20.37
N GLY A 33 -9.69 9.70 20.47
CA GLY A 33 -9.24 11.07 20.16
C GLY A 33 -9.46 11.43 18.69
N ALA A 34 -9.29 10.48 17.77
CA ALA A 34 -9.60 10.69 16.35
C ALA A 34 -11.09 10.93 16.11
N ALA A 35 -11.98 10.11 16.68
CA ALA A 35 -13.44 10.30 16.58
C ALA A 35 -13.85 11.69 17.07
N SER A 36 -13.38 12.09 18.26
CA SER A 36 -13.67 13.40 18.84
C SER A 36 -13.22 14.56 17.95
N ASP A 37 -12.03 14.46 17.33
CA ASP A 37 -11.54 15.50 16.41
C ASP A 37 -12.43 15.61 15.17
N PHE A 38 -12.76 14.50 14.51
CA PHE A 38 -13.54 14.52 13.27
C PHE A 38 -15.00 14.91 13.51
N GLU A 39 -15.62 14.44 14.58
CA GLU A 39 -16.99 14.85 14.96
C GLU A 39 -17.08 16.35 15.19
N SER A 40 -16.10 16.92 15.90
CA SER A 40 -16.03 18.37 16.12
C SER A 40 -15.82 19.14 14.82
N VAL A 41 -14.99 18.65 13.89
CA VAL A 41 -14.86 19.27 12.55
C VAL A 41 -16.18 19.22 11.79
N ILE A 42 -16.88 18.07 11.78
CA ILE A 42 -18.17 17.91 11.11
C ILE A 42 -19.24 18.83 11.73
N ASP A 43 -19.25 19.02 13.05
CA ASP A 43 -20.25 19.90 13.68
C ASP A 43 -19.95 21.40 13.45
N GLU A 44 -18.67 21.80 13.44
CA GLU A 44 -18.25 23.21 13.35
C GLU A 44 -18.08 23.72 11.91
N ASP A 45 -17.87 22.84 10.94
CA ASP A 45 -17.70 23.21 9.53
C ASP A 45 -19.03 23.52 8.85
N VAL A 46 -19.56 24.72 9.11
CA VAL A 46 -20.81 25.23 8.53
C VAL A 46 -20.75 25.27 7.00
N ASP A 47 -19.57 25.61 6.44
CA ASP A 47 -19.35 25.73 4.99
C ASP A 47 -19.07 24.38 4.31
N ARG A 48 -18.97 23.28 5.07
CA ARG A 48 -18.73 21.91 4.57
C ARG A 48 -17.48 21.77 3.69
N ARG A 49 -16.43 22.52 4.01
CA ARG A 49 -15.14 22.51 3.30
C ARG A 49 -14.25 21.32 3.67
N PHE A 50 -14.39 20.77 4.86
CA PHE A 50 -13.52 19.73 5.43
C PHE A 50 -14.14 18.34 5.33
N GLN A 51 -14.46 17.93 4.10
CA GLN A 51 -15.10 16.64 3.85
C GLN A 51 -14.23 15.43 4.20
N ASP A 52 -12.91 15.60 4.28
CA ASP A 52 -11.98 14.58 4.76
C ASP A 52 -12.28 14.15 6.21
N ALA A 53 -13.01 14.95 6.98
CA ALA A 53 -13.47 14.56 8.31
C ALA A 53 -14.51 13.42 8.25
N PHE A 54 -15.34 13.35 7.20
CA PHE A 54 -16.30 12.25 7.04
C PHE A 54 -15.58 10.94 6.73
N THR A 55 -14.63 10.94 5.80
CA THR A 55 -13.83 9.75 5.49
C THR A 55 -12.96 9.34 6.68
N GLY A 56 -12.40 10.31 7.41
CA GLY A 56 -11.68 10.09 8.67
C GLY A 56 -12.53 9.41 9.75
N LEU A 57 -13.73 9.95 10.03
CA LEU A 57 -14.65 9.37 11.02
C LEU A 57 -15.16 7.98 10.58
N ALA A 58 -15.50 7.80 9.31
CA ALA A 58 -15.90 6.50 8.77
C ALA A 58 -14.80 5.43 8.96
N ARG A 59 -13.53 5.79 8.76
CA ARG A 59 -12.38 4.90 9.04
C ARG A 59 -12.25 4.55 10.52
N VAL A 60 -12.51 5.51 11.42
CA VAL A 60 -12.53 5.26 12.87
C VAL A 60 -13.64 4.28 13.22
N LEU A 61 -14.87 4.53 12.75
CA LEU A 61 -16.03 3.71 13.04
C LEU A 61 -15.90 2.29 12.48
N GLN A 62 -15.34 2.13 11.27
CA GLN A 62 -15.00 0.83 10.70
C GLN A 62 -13.96 0.08 11.55
N ALA A 63 -12.95 0.79 12.05
CA ALA A 63 -11.90 0.16 12.86
C ALA A 63 -12.41 -0.24 14.24
N LYS A 64 -13.12 0.68 14.91
CA LYS A 64 -13.62 0.56 16.28
C LYS A 64 -14.81 1.51 16.51
N GLU A 65 -16.02 1.04 16.21
CA GLU A 65 -17.25 1.83 16.37
C GLU A 65 -17.41 2.42 17.78
N SER A 66 -17.12 1.63 18.82
CA SER A 66 -17.12 2.07 20.23
C SER A 66 -16.19 3.25 20.58
N ALA A 67 -15.34 3.69 19.64
CA ALA A 67 -14.52 4.90 19.81
C ALA A 67 -15.35 6.20 19.71
N SER A 68 -16.50 6.15 19.04
CA SER A 68 -17.52 7.21 19.00
C SER A 68 -18.71 6.80 19.85
N GLU A 69 -19.20 7.71 20.69
CA GLU A 69 -20.46 7.51 21.43
C GLU A 69 -21.69 7.77 20.55
N ARG A 70 -21.52 8.54 19.47
CA ARG A 70 -22.57 8.95 18.53
C ARG A 70 -22.84 7.91 17.45
N GLY A 71 -21.87 7.03 17.18
CA GLY A 71 -21.98 6.01 16.16
C GLY A 71 -21.98 6.58 14.74
N TRP A 72 -22.58 5.85 13.80
CA TRP A 72 -22.60 6.21 12.38
C TRP A 72 -23.69 7.21 12.03
N GLU A 73 -24.84 7.08 12.69
CA GLU A 73 -26.11 7.63 12.24
C GLU A 73 -26.09 9.17 12.09
N PRO A 74 -25.54 9.95 13.04
CA PRO A 74 -25.48 11.41 12.88
C PRO A 74 -24.62 11.86 11.69
N MET A 75 -23.45 11.24 11.49
CA MET A 75 -22.57 11.56 10.36
C MET A 75 -23.25 11.21 9.03
N ILE A 76 -23.91 10.06 8.96
CA ILE A 76 -24.57 9.59 7.73
C ILE A 76 -25.76 10.46 7.36
N GLN A 77 -26.52 10.98 8.33
CA GLN A 77 -27.58 11.94 8.04
C GLN A 77 -27.03 13.21 7.39
N VAL A 78 -25.96 13.79 7.96
CA VAL A 78 -25.32 14.99 7.40
C VAL A 78 -24.75 14.71 6.00
N ALA A 79 -24.14 13.54 5.79
CA ALA A 79 -23.61 13.15 4.50
C ALA A 79 -24.70 13.07 3.42
N LYS A 80 -25.86 12.47 3.73
CA LYS A 80 -27.01 12.37 2.81
C LYS A 80 -27.59 13.73 2.46
N ASP A 81 -27.75 14.61 3.45
CA ASP A 81 -28.25 15.96 3.22
C ASP A 81 -27.31 16.76 2.30
N LEU A 82 -26.00 16.62 2.51
CA LEU A 82 -24.98 17.28 1.69
C LEU A 82 -24.91 16.71 0.26
N ILE A 83 -25.02 15.39 0.09
CA ILE A 83 -25.13 14.76 -1.24
C ILE A 83 -26.30 15.38 -2.01
N GLY A 84 -27.48 15.45 -1.40
CA GLY A 84 -28.66 16.02 -2.05
C GLY A 84 -28.47 17.48 -2.49
N GLN A 85 -27.79 18.29 -1.68
CA GLN A 85 -27.44 19.67 -2.02
C GLN A 85 -26.46 19.77 -3.19
N LEU A 86 -25.39 18.97 -3.15
CA LEU A 86 -24.35 18.97 -4.18
C LEU A 86 -24.88 18.48 -5.53
N GLU A 87 -25.72 17.45 -5.55
CA GLU A 87 -26.38 16.96 -6.76
C GLU A 87 -27.37 17.97 -7.33
N ALA A 88 -28.11 18.69 -6.48
CA ALA A 88 -28.96 19.78 -6.93
C ALA A 88 -28.13 20.87 -7.60
N GLY A 89 -26.98 21.22 -6.99
CA GLY A 89 -26.02 22.15 -7.55
C GLY A 89 -25.53 21.74 -8.95
N LEU A 90 -25.21 20.46 -9.18
CA LEU A 90 -24.81 19.96 -10.51
C LEU A 90 -25.93 20.08 -11.57
N ARG A 91 -27.19 20.02 -11.18
CA ARG A 91 -28.33 20.15 -12.11
C ARG A 91 -28.62 21.60 -12.51
N GLU A 92 -28.17 22.57 -11.72
CA GLU A 92 -28.44 24.00 -11.91
C GLU A 92 -27.37 24.73 -12.73
N THR A 93 -26.23 24.09 -13.02
CA THR A 93 -25.18 24.68 -13.86
C THR A 93 -25.43 24.42 -15.35
N ASP A 94 -25.50 25.50 -16.14
CA ASP A 94 -25.52 25.46 -17.61
C ASP A 94 -24.13 25.15 -18.23
N ASP A 95 -23.09 25.05 -17.40
CA ASP A 95 -21.73 24.69 -17.85
C ASP A 95 -21.65 23.16 -18.05
N PRO A 96 -21.37 22.69 -19.28
CA PRO A 96 -21.20 21.26 -19.54
C PRO A 96 -19.88 20.69 -19.00
N SER A 97 -18.98 21.53 -18.48
CA SER A 97 -17.72 21.06 -17.90
C SER A 97 -17.95 20.40 -16.53
N PRO A 98 -17.28 19.26 -16.25
CA PRO A 98 -17.39 18.63 -14.95
C PRO A 98 -16.95 19.58 -13.83
N ASN A 99 -17.83 19.85 -12.87
CA ASN A 99 -17.41 20.53 -11.65
C ASN A 99 -16.59 19.57 -10.81
N VAL A 100 -15.27 19.59 -11.01
CA VAL A 100 -14.29 18.70 -10.37
C VAL A 100 -14.38 18.78 -8.84
N VAL A 101 -14.65 19.97 -8.29
CA VAL A 101 -14.76 20.16 -6.83
C VAL A 101 -15.99 19.44 -6.29
N ILE A 102 -17.16 19.63 -6.92
CA ILE A 102 -18.39 18.93 -6.52
C ILE A 102 -18.26 17.42 -6.75
N SER A 103 -17.65 17.00 -7.85
CA SER A 103 -17.46 15.58 -8.18
C SER A 103 -16.55 14.88 -7.16
N ASN A 104 -15.43 15.50 -6.78
CA ASN A 104 -14.58 14.98 -5.70
C ASN A 104 -15.33 14.91 -4.36
N SER A 105 -16.22 15.87 -4.11
CA SER A 105 -17.02 15.90 -2.89
C SER A 105 -18.03 14.75 -2.83
N LEU A 106 -18.78 14.57 -3.92
CA LEU A 106 -19.75 13.49 -4.04
C LEU A 106 -19.07 12.13 -4.00
N ASN A 107 -17.94 11.95 -4.68
CA ASN A 107 -17.12 10.73 -4.60
C ASN A 107 -16.85 10.33 -3.14
N ARG A 108 -16.33 11.25 -2.32
CA ARG A 108 -16.01 10.98 -0.90
C ARG A 108 -17.24 10.66 -0.07
N LEU A 109 -18.33 11.41 -0.23
CA LEU A 109 -19.55 11.21 0.56
C LEU A 109 -20.23 9.89 0.21
N TYR A 110 -20.29 9.53 -1.08
CA TYR A 110 -20.77 8.22 -1.51
C TYR A 110 -19.87 7.09 -1.03
N HIS A 111 -18.54 7.27 -0.98
CA HIS A 111 -17.65 6.29 -0.37
C HIS A 111 -17.93 6.10 1.13
N VAL A 112 -18.28 7.16 1.85
CA VAL A 112 -18.71 7.08 3.27
C VAL A 112 -20.02 6.30 3.41
N LEU A 113 -20.99 6.49 2.50
CA LEU A 113 -22.21 5.68 2.46
C LEU A 113 -21.90 4.20 2.16
N PHE A 114 -20.97 3.93 1.24
CA PHE A 114 -20.48 2.59 0.97
C PHE A 114 -19.91 1.93 2.24
N LEU A 115 -19.03 2.62 2.98
CA LEU A 115 -18.46 2.08 4.23
C LEU A 115 -19.52 1.80 5.29
N TYR A 116 -20.52 2.67 5.41
CA TYR A 116 -21.66 2.46 6.31
C TYR A 116 -22.45 1.20 5.93
N HIS A 117 -22.77 1.02 4.66
CA HIS A 117 -23.53 -0.15 4.21
C HIS A 117 -22.70 -1.45 4.23
N ASP A 118 -21.41 -1.39 3.86
CA ASP A 118 -20.48 -2.53 3.89
C ASP A 118 -20.26 -3.03 5.32
N VAL A 119 -20.17 -2.13 6.32
CA VAL A 119 -19.74 -2.49 7.68
C VAL A 119 -20.87 -2.49 8.69
N LYS A 120 -21.71 -1.44 8.71
CA LYS A 120 -22.71 -1.23 9.77
C LYS A 120 -24.03 -1.92 9.47
N THR A 121 -24.57 -1.73 8.26
CA THR A 121 -25.87 -2.32 7.91
C THR A 121 -25.73 -3.71 7.30
N LEU A 122 -24.53 -4.06 6.82
CA LEU A 122 -24.26 -5.30 6.07
C LEU A 122 -25.18 -5.45 4.84
N ASP A 123 -25.61 -4.33 4.26
CA ASP A 123 -26.47 -4.28 3.09
C ASP A 123 -25.58 -4.26 1.83
N THR A 124 -25.46 -5.41 1.16
CA THR A 124 -24.61 -5.56 -0.01
C THR A 124 -25.07 -4.71 -1.19
N ASP A 125 -26.38 -4.61 -1.42
CA ASP A 125 -26.92 -3.89 -2.57
C ASP A 125 -26.76 -2.39 -2.39
N ALA A 126 -27.11 -1.86 -1.22
CA ALA A 126 -26.93 -0.45 -0.90
C ALA A 126 -25.44 -0.06 -0.83
N ALA A 127 -24.56 -0.96 -0.38
CA ALA A 127 -23.12 -0.73 -0.41
C ALA A 127 -22.62 -0.63 -1.85
N TRP A 128 -23.02 -1.57 -2.72
CA TRP A 128 -22.59 -1.57 -4.12
C TRP A 128 -23.10 -0.36 -4.90
N GLU A 129 -24.35 0.03 -4.68
CA GLU A 129 -24.94 1.24 -5.26
C GLU A 129 -24.11 2.47 -4.88
N ALA A 130 -23.84 2.66 -3.59
CA ALA A 130 -23.04 3.78 -3.12
C ALA A 130 -21.60 3.78 -3.67
N LEU A 131 -20.96 2.61 -3.78
CA LEU A 131 -19.62 2.49 -4.36
C LEU A 131 -19.62 2.83 -5.86
N THR A 132 -20.66 2.41 -6.58
CA THR A 132 -20.82 2.71 -8.01
C THR A 132 -20.99 4.22 -8.20
N SER A 133 -21.88 4.87 -7.44
CA SER A 133 -22.06 6.34 -7.50
C SER A 133 -20.78 7.10 -7.14
N SER A 134 -20.02 6.61 -6.15
CA SER A 134 -18.69 7.17 -5.81
C SER A 134 -17.78 7.20 -7.03
N TYR A 135 -17.67 6.10 -7.78
CA TYR A 135 -16.80 6.04 -8.95
C TYR A 135 -17.32 6.73 -10.20
N GLU A 136 -18.63 6.84 -10.38
CA GLU A 136 -19.23 7.71 -11.41
C GLU A 136 -18.84 9.19 -11.20
N HIS A 137 -18.78 9.64 -9.95
CA HIS A 137 -18.29 10.99 -9.66
C HIS A 137 -16.77 11.08 -9.77
N LYS A 138 -16.03 10.04 -9.38
CA LYS A 138 -14.57 10.03 -9.54
C LYS A 138 -14.17 10.12 -11.03
N SER A 139 -14.86 9.44 -11.95
CA SER A 139 -14.55 9.52 -13.40
C SER A 139 -14.65 10.92 -13.98
N ASN A 140 -15.48 11.78 -13.37
CA ASN A 140 -15.63 13.17 -13.79
C ASN A 140 -14.50 14.08 -13.28
N ALA A 141 -13.63 13.58 -12.40
CA ALA A 141 -12.59 14.34 -11.72
C ALA A 141 -11.16 13.90 -12.08
N ILE A 142 -11.00 12.87 -12.92
CA ILE A 142 -9.70 12.31 -13.30
C ILE A 142 -9.59 12.16 -14.82
N GLU A 143 -8.36 12.11 -15.31
CA GLU A 143 -8.10 11.88 -16.73
C GLU A 143 -8.55 10.47 -17.15
N PRO A 144 -9.01 10.30 -18.41
CA PRO A 144 -9.33 8.99 -18.95
C PRO A 144 -8.14 8.02 -18.87
N TRP A 145 -8.43 6.75 -18.62
CA TRP A 145 -7.42 5.69 -18.61
C TRP A 145 -6.77 5.54 -19.99
N ASN A 146 -5.44 5.49 -20.03
CA ASN A 146 -4.67 5.23 -21.24
C ASN A 146 -4.56 3.71 -21.48
N GLU A 147 -5.57 3.15 -22.12
CA GLU A 147 -5.66 1.72 -22.41
C GLU A 147 -4.45 1.21 -23.22
N GLY A 148 -3.87 0.10 -22.77
CA GLY A 148 -2.74 -0.56 -23.42
C GLY A 148 -1.37 0.02 -23.07
N PHE A 149 -1.31 1.19 -22.41
CA PHE A 149 -0.04 1.77 -21.95
C PHE A 149 0.69 0.85 -20.98
N GLU A 150 -0.04 0.22 -20.07
CA GLU A 150 0.54 -0.67 -19.08
C GLU A 150 1.10 -1.93 -19.76
N LYS A 151 0.35 -2.50 -20.71
CA LYS A 151 0.83 -3.62 -21.52
C LYS A 151 2.10 -3.25 -22.30
N GLN A 152 2.14 -2.08 -22.94
CA GLN A 152 3.31 -1.62 -23.68
C GLN A 152 4.55 -1.50 -22.78
N LYS A 153 4.36 -0.98 -21.56
CA LYS A 153 5.41 -0.86 -20.55
C LYS A 153 5.96 -2.24 -20.16
N THR A 154 5.10 -3.21 -19.84
CA THR A 154 5.56 -4.57 -19.51
C THR A 154 6.20 -5.27 -20.70
N ASP A 155 5.65 -5.14 -21.91
CA ASP A 155 6.23 -5.72 -23.12
C ASP A 155 7.65 -5.19 -23.36
N THR A 156 7.87 -3.89 -23.15
CA THR A 156 9.21 -3.28 -23.25
C THR A 156 10.17 -3.85 -22.21
N THR A 157 9.73 -4.00 -20.96
CA THR A 157 10.55 -4.60 -19.89
C THR A 157 10.94 -6.04 -20.23
N THR A 158 9.97 -6.87 -20.62
CA THR A 158 10.22 -8.29 -20.94
C THR A 158 11.08 -8.49 -22.19
N ALA A 159 11.03 -7.55 -23.14
CA ALA A 159 11.89 -7.58 -24.33
C ALA A 159 13.37 -7.30 -24.00
N ILE A 160 13.65 -6.53 -22.95
CA ILE A 160 15.01 -6.19 -22.50
C ILE A 160 15.58 -7.34 -21.65
N PHE A 161 14.85 -7.73 -20.60
CA PHE A 161 15.34 -8.68 -19.59
C PHE A 161 14.94 -10.11 -19.92
N ARG A 162 15.65 -10.74 -20.84
CA ARG A 162 15.37 -12.11 -21.30
C ARG A 162 16.62 -12.96 -21.30
N ASP A 163 16.47 -14.23 -21.68
CA ASP A 163 17.58 -15.18 -21.73
C ASP A 163 18.78 -14.60 -22.50
N GLY A 164 19.96 -14.75 -21.91
CA GLY A 164 21.21 -14.19 -22.41
C GLY A 164 21.49 -12.71 -22.06
N PHE A 165 20.57 -11.98 -21.41
CA PHE A 165 20.82 -10.61 -20.96
C PHE A 165 21.74 -10.55 -19.71
N TRP A 166 21.65 -11.55 -18.83
CA TRP A 166 22.14 -11.49 -17.45
C TRP A 166 23.67 -11.38 -17.32
N PRO A 167 24.22 -10.21 -16.93
CA PRO A 167 25.65 -10.08 -16.66
C PRO A 167 26.04 -10.81 -15.36
N SER A 168 27.20 -11.46 -15.37
CA SER A 168 27.73 -12.18 -14.19
C SER A 168 28.78 -11.36 -13.44
N GLY A 169 28.84 -11.53 -12.12
CA GLY A 169 29.91 -10.95 -11.29
C GLY A 169 29.83 -9.43 -11.13
N ILE A 170 28.63 -8.86 -11.26
CA ILE A 170 28.36 -7.44 -11.03
C ILE A 170 27.47 -7.24 -9.80
N GLY A 171 27.36 -5.99 -9.35
CA GLY A 171 26.50 -5.61 -8.25
C GLY A 171 27.11 -5.85 -6.87
N SER A 172 26.44 -5.30 -5.86
CA SER A 172 26.88 -5.39 -4.47
C SER A 172 26.73 -6.82 -3.95
N GLN A 173 27.74 -7.30 -3.23
CA GLN A 173 27.68 -8.57 -2.50
C GLN A 173 26.84 -8.49 -1.22
N SER A 174 26.38 -7.30 -0.86
CA SER A 174 25.55 -7.06 0.31
C SER A 174 24.27 -7.90 0.31
N ARG A 175 23.96 -8.48 1.48
CA ARG A 175 22.69 -9.15 1.77
C ARG A 175 21.68 -8.23 2.46
N THR A 176 22.05 -6.97 2.67
CA THR A 176 21.27 -6.02 3.46
C THR A 176 19.85 -5.81 2.93
N PRO A 177 19.61 -5.62 1.61
CA PRO A 177 18.27 -5.30 1.14
C PRO A 177 17.33 -6.51 1.13
N ILE A 178 16.10 -6.29 1.60
CA ILE A 178 14.94 -7.16 1.41
C ILE A 178 13.91 -6.35 0.61
N PHE A 179 13.52 -6.82 -0.57
CA PHE A 179 12.49 -6.16 -1.38
C PHE A 179 11.15 -6.87 -1.19
N ILE A 180 10.10 -6.13 -0.87
CA ILE A 180 8.72 -6.66 -0.88
C ILE A 180 7.98 -6.10 -2.10
N ILE A 181 7.59 -7.00 -3.00
CA ILE A 181 6.88 -6.69 -4.25
C ILE A 181 5.50 -7.37 -4.27
N GLY A 182 4.61 -6.88 -5.13
CA GLY A 182 3.31 -7.49 -5.35
C GLY A 182 2.31 -6.51 -5.94
N PHE A 183 1.03 -6.88 -5.93
CA PHE A 183 -0.04 -5.96 -6.29
C PHE A 183 -0.52 -5.17 -5.07
N VAL A 184 -1.11 -4.00 -5.30
CA VAL A 184 -1.74 -3.24 -4.22
C VAL A 184 -2.80 -4.11 -3.51
N ARG A 185 -2.85 -4.03 -2.18
CA ARG A 185 -3.79 -4.79 -1.33
C ARG A 185 -3.60 -6.32 -1.29
N SER A 186 -2.42 -6.82 -1.64
CA SER A 186 -2.08 -8.27 -1.52
C SER A 186 -1.66 -8.72 -0.11
N GLY A 187 -1.59 -7.83 0.88
CA GLY A 187 -1.17 -8.17 2.25
C GLY A 187 0.32 -7.94 2.54
N SER A 188 1.03 -7.21 1.68
CA SER A 188 2.43 -6.83 1.86
C SER A 188 2.75 -6.11 3.18
N THR A 189 1.85 -5.26 3.67
CA THR A 189 2.02 -4.58 4.98
C THR A 189 2.07 -5.57 6.14
N LEU A 190 1.32 -6.67 6.08
CA LEU A 190 1.38 -7.71 7.11
C LEU A 190 2.76 -8.35 7.14
N LEU A 191 3.28 -8.75 5.97
CA LEU A 191 4.62 -9.33 5.86
C LEU A 191 5.73 -8.37 6.32
N GLU A 192 5.67 -7.10 5.88
CA GLU A 192 6.60 -6.06 6.32
C GLU A 192 6.62 -5.93 7.85
N ARG A 193 5.44 -5.95 8.49
CA ARG A 193 5.30 -5.82 9.95
C ARG A 193 5.82 -7.04 10.71
N VAL A 194 5.61 -8.24 10.17
CA VAL A 194 6.19 -9.48 10.70
C VAL A 194 7.72 -9.38 10.67
N LEU A 195 8.29 -8.96 9.53
CA LEU A 195 9.74 -8.78 9.36
C LEU A 195 10.32 -7.71 10.28
N ASP A 196 9.75 -6.50 10.28
CA ASP A 196 10.18 -5.36 11.11
C ASP A 196 10.05 -5.65 12.62
N SER A 197 9.37 -6.73 13.00
CA SER A 197 9.31 -7.13 14.41
C SER A 197 10.53 -7.91 14.87
N HIS A 198 11.35 -8.42 13.94
CA HIS A 198 12.65 -9.02 14.22
C HIS A 198 13.67 -7.94 14.67
N PRO A 199 14.54 -8.19 15.66
CA PRO A 199 15.49 -7.18 16.16
C PRO A 199 16.53 -6.74 15.12
N GLU A 200 16.90 -7.60 14.17
CA GLU A 200 17.91 -7.31 13.14
C GLU A 200 17.33 -6.87 11.78
N ILE A 201 16.01 -6.67 11.68
CA ILE A 201 15.35 -6.23 10.45
C ILE A 201 14.63 -4.91 10.70
N VAL A 202 14.83 -3.95 9.81
CA VAL A 202 14.13 -2.66 9.85
C VAL A 202 13.28 -2.48 8.59
N GLY A 203 12.01 -2.14 8.77
CA GLY A 203 11.13 -1.65 7.72
C GLY A 203 11.32 -0.16 7.48
N THR A 204 11.60 0.25 6.24
CA THR A 204 11.71 1.67 5.88
C THR A 204 10.38 2.28 5.40
N GLY A 205 9.28 1.52 5.46
CA GLY A 205 7.96 1.97 5.02
C GLY A 205 7.84 2.06 3.49
N GLU A 206 6.95 2.93 3.01
CA GLU A 206 6.66 3.10 1.57
C GLU A 206 7.62 4.07 0.84
N ASN A 207 8.61 4.65 1.55
CA ASN A 207 9.63 5.50 0.95
C ASN A 207 10.84 4.66 0.52
N SER A 208 10.73 4.05 -0.66
CA SER A 208 11.77 3.21 -1.24
C SER A 208 13.04 4.01 -1.53
N VAL A 209 14.16 3.62 -0.91
CA VAL A 209 15.49 4.18 -1.21
C VAL A 209 15.91 3.83 -2.63
N PHE A 210 15.66 2.59 -3.05
CA PHE A 210 16.05 2.10 -4.36
C PHE A 210 15.39 2.91 -5.50
N ASN A 211 14.06 3.07 -5.47
CA ASN A 211 13.34 3.89 -6.45
C ASN A 211 13.77 5.37 -6.45
N GLY A 212 14.15 5.92 -5.30
CA GLY A 212 14.66 7.29 -5.22
C GLY A 212 15.96 7.52 -6.00
N GLN A 213 16.72 6.45 -6.28
CA GLN A 213 17.97 6.50 -7.05
C GLN A 213 17.83 5.85 -8.44
N LEU A 214 16.67 5.30 -8.78
CA LEU A 214 16.51 4.45 -9.96
C LEU A 214 16.75 5.18 -11.29
N ASP A 215 16.36 6.46 -11.37
CA ASP A 215 16.61 7.26 -12.58
C ASP A 215 18.10 7.54 -12.77
N GLU A 216 18.82 7.84 -11.68
CA GLU A 216 20.28 8.01 -11.72
C GLU A 216 20.96 6.70 -12.13
N ILE A 217 20.54 5.57 -11.54
CA ILE A 217 21.00 4.23 -11.88
C ILE A 217 20.83 3.95 -13.37
N ARG A 218 19.63 4.20 -13.91
CA ARG A 218 19.34 3.98 -15.32
C ARG A 218 20.19 4.87 -16.23
N ASN A 219 20.26 6.17 -15.93
CA ASN A 219 21.04 7.12 -16.72
C ASN A 219 22.51 6.72 -16.77
N ARG A 220 23.07 6.34 -15.63
CA ARG A 220 24.49 5.95 -15.53
C ARG A 220 24.81 4.66 -16.30
N ILE A 221 23.94 3.66 -16.21
CA ILE A 221 24.08 2.41 -16.98
C ILE A 221 24.02 2.70 -18.49
N VAL A 222 23.12 3.57 -18.92
CA VAL A 222 22.98 3.97 -20.34
C VAL A 222 24.22 4.73 -20.82
N GLU A 223 24.70 5.72 -20.06
CA GLU A 223 25.90 6.50 -20.38
C GLU A 223 27.10 5.59 -20.69
N ILE A 224 27.36 4.62 -19.83
CA ILE A 224 28.51 3.71 -19.95
C ILE A 224 28.32 2.72 -21.09
N SER A 225 27.10 2.23 -21.26
CA SER A 225 26.74 1.29 -22.33
C SER A 225 26.89 1.93 -23.71
N VAL A 226 26.60 3.23 -23.85
CA VAL A 226 26.85 4.02 -25.08
C VAL A 226 28.35 4.32 -25.25
N GLY A 227 29.09 4.51 -24.15
CA GLY A 227 30.54 4.71 -24.16
C GLY A 227 31.35 3.50 -24.62
N GLY A 228 30.78 2.29 -24.55
CA GLY A 228 31.38 1.05 -25.06
C GLY A 228 32.41 0.39 -24.13
N ASP A 229 32.68 0.97 -22.96
CA ASP A 229 33.60 0.39 -21.98
C ASP A 229 32.85 -0.52 -20.99
N THR A 230 32.73 -1.79 -21.35
CA THR A 230 32.11 -2.82 -20.50
C THR A 230 32.91 -3.13 -19.23
N SER A 231 34.18 -2.71 -19.15
CA SER A 231 35.02 -2.94 -17.96
C SER A 231 34.68 -1.99 -16.81
N GLU A 232 34.17 -0.79 -17.12
CA GLU A 232 33.69 0.18 -16.11
C GLU A 232 32.27 -0.11 -15.63
N LEU A 233 31.49 -0.90 -16.39
CA LEU A 233 30.09 -1.19 -16.04
C LEU A 233 29.97 -1.91 -14.69
N ALA A 234 30.85 -2.88 -14.41
CA ALA A 234 30.82 -3.64 -13.18
C ALA A 234 31.06 -2.77 -11.94
N SER A 235 32.11 -1.93 -11.97
CA SER A 235 32.47 -1.06 -10.85
C SER A 235 31.42 0.02 -10.60
N VAL A 236 30.80 0.53 -11.66
CA VAL A 236 29.72 1.51 -11.53
C VAL A 236 28.47 0.86 -10.94
N ILE A 237 28.02 -0.28 -11.45
CA ILE A 237 26.86 -0.97 -10.88
C ILE A 237 27.10 -1.31 -9.41
N GLU A 238 28.30 -1.77 -9.05
CA GLU A 238 28.67 -2.03 -7.66
C GLU A 238 28.61 -0.77 -6.80
N ALA A 239 29.23 0.34 -7.25
CA ALA A 239 29.21 1.61 -6.52
C ALA A 239 27.79 2.16 -6.33
N MET A 240 26.92 2.04 -7.33
CA MET A 240 25.53 2.48 -7.22
C MET A 240 24.73 1.59 -6.27
N ALA A 241 24.94 0.27 -6.32
CA ALA A 241 24.32 -0.66 -5.39
C ALA A 241 24.76 -0.40 -3.94
N ASP A 242 26.04 -0.17 -3.71
CA ASP A 242 26.56 0.17 -2.38
C ASP A 242 26.03 1.53 -1.89
N GLY A 243 25.90 2.52 -2.78
CA GLY A 243 25.28 3.81 -2.45
C GLY A 243 23.83 3.71 -1.98
N VAL A 244 23.04 2.79 -2.56
CA VAL A 244 21.67 2.49 -2.07
C VAL A 244 21.73 1.88 -0.66
N VAL A 245 22.66 0.96 -0.40
CA VAL A 245 22.82 0.33 0.92
C VAL A 245 23.24 1.35 1.98
N ASP A 246 24.13 2.26 1.63
CA ASP A 246 24.61 3.31 2.54
C ASP A 246 23.51 4.34 2.83
N GLU A 247 22.68 4.70 1.85
CA GLU A 247 21.53 5.56 2.06
C GLU A 247 20.46 4.88 2.95
N MET A 248 20.21 3.57 2.77
CA MET A 248 19.32 2.81 3.67
C MET A 248 19.78 2.90 5.14
N LYS A 249 21.07 2.70 5.39
CA LYS A 249 21.67 2.81 6.74
C LYS A 249 21.59 4.24 7.26
N SER A 250 21.97 5.22 6.44
CA SER A 250 22.01 6.64 6.80
C SER A 250 20.62 7.16 7.18
N ARG A 251 19.58 6.80 6.41
CA ARG A 251 18.19 7.16 6.75
C ARG A 251 17.74 6.57 8.08
N TRP A 252 18.08 5.32 8.34
CA TRP A 252 17.77 4.69 9.63
C TRP A 252 18.48 5.40 10.77
N GLU A 253 19.78 5.68 10.65
CA GLU A 253 20.55 6.42 11.65
C GLU A 253 19.97 7.81 11.93
N MET A 254 19.50 8.52 10.91
CA MET A 254 18.83 9.82 11.09
C MET A 254 17.52 9.69 11.86
N VAL A 255 16.72 8.66 11.58
CA VAL A 255 15.44 8.44 12.25
C VAL A 255 15.65 8.02 13.71
N THR A 256 16.60 7.13 13.99
CA THR A 256 16.89 6.66 15.36
C THR A 256 17.79 7.61 16.16
N GLY A 257 18.62 8.40 15.50
CA GLY A 257 19.49 9.39 16.12
C GLY A 257 18.74 10.64 16.58
N ASN A 258 17.63 10.97 15.92
CA ASN A 258 16.74 12.07 16.32
C ASN A 258 15.69 11.66 17.37
N THR A 259 15.51 10.38 17.66
CA THR A 259 14.68 9.92 18.79
C THR A 259 15.47 10.05 20.10
N ASN A 260 15.70 11.30 20.54
CA ASN A 260 15.99 11.65 21.94
C ASN A 260 14.69 11.78 22.75
N ASP A 261 13.61 11.08 22.36
CA ASP A 261 12.43 10.98 23.21
C ASP A 261 12.77 10.00 24.34
N GLY A 262 12.81 10.53 25.57
CA GLY A 262 13.31 9.92 26.80
C GLY A 262 12.50 8.73 27.33
N ASP A 263 12.24 7.74 26.48
CA ASP A 263 11.66 6.44 26.79
C ASP A 263 12.57 5.29 26.30
N THR A 264 13.85 5.57 26.08
CA THR A 264 14.88 4.52 26.08
C THR A 264 15.00 4.01 27.50
N ALA A 265 14.21 2.97 27.80
CA ALA A 265 14.41 2.15 28.98
C ALA A 265 15.92 1.92 29.18
N GLU A 266 16.43 2.29 30.36
CA GLU A 266 17.80 1.99 30.77
C GLU A 266 18.11 0.53 30.44
N GLY A 267 18.98 0.28 29.47
CA GLY A 267 19.35 -1.07 29.03
C GLY A 267 18.85 -1.53 27.65
N ALA A 268 18.22 -0.68 26.84
CA ALA A 268 17.94 -1.03 25.43
C ALA A 268 19.28 -1.24 24.67
N GLU A 269 19.55 -2.48 24.27
CA GLU A 269 20.72 -2.81 23.45
C GLU A 269 20.72 -1.95 22.17
N LYS A 270 21.91 -1.49 21.80
CA LYS A 270 22.11 -0.74 20.55
C LYS A 270 21.79 -1.67 19.38
N ILE A 271 20.59 -1.54 18.82
CA ILE A 271 20.16 -2.30 17.65
C ILE A 271 21.11 -1.97 16.50
N ASN A 272 21.70 -2.99 15.89
CA ASN A 272 22.48 -2.86 14.67
C ASN A 272 21.80 -3.70 13.58
N PRO A 273 20.90 -3.10 12.77
CA PRO A 273 20.10 -3.86 11.82
C PRO A 273 20.97 -4.46 10.72
N ALA A 274 20.79 -5.75 10.46
CA ALA A 274 21.49 -6.49 9.42
C ALA A 274 20.73 -6.51 8.08
N ARG A 275 19.42 -6.23 8.11
CA ARG A 275 18.52 -6.26 6.95
C ARG A 275 17.59 -5.06 6.93
N PHE A 276 17.35 -4.53 5.73
CA PHE A 276 16.52 -3.35 5.50
C PHE A 276 15.46 -3.69 4.47
N VAL A 277 14.20 -3.53 4.84
CA VAL A 277 13.07 -3.83 3.97
C VAL A 277 12.70 -2.59 3.15
N ASP A 278 12.87 -2.69 1.85
CA ASP A 278 12.32 -1.76 0.85
C ASP A 278 11.01 -2.34 0.31
N LYS A 279 9.88 -1.81 0.79
CA LYS A 279 8.55 -2.22 0.33
C LYS A 279 8.00 -1.20 -0.66
N MET A 280 8.23 -1.48 -1.94
CA MET A 280 7.56 -0.81 -3.05
C MET A 280 6.93 -1.86 -3.95
N LEU A 281 5.60 -1.94 -3.94
CA LEU A 281 4.88 -3.03 -4.58
C LEU A 281 5.17 -3.12 -6.08
N THR A 282 5.28 -1.96 -6.74
CA THR A 282 5.62 -1.83 -8.16
C THR A 282 7.08 -2.17 -8.49
N ASN A 283 7.93 -2.53 -7.53
CA ASN A 283 9.26 -3.07 -7.85
C ASN A 283 9.22 -4.38 -8.64
N TYR A 284 8.04 -4.98 -8.86
CA TYR A 284 7.89 -6.02 -9.88
C TYR A 284 8.30 -5.53 -11.29
N TYR A 285 8.31 -4.22 -11.60
CA TYR A 285 8.92 -3.70 -12.86
C TYR A 285 10.45 -3.76 -12.86
N ASN A 286 11.05 -3.76 -11.67
CA ASN A 286 12.48 -3.52 -11.48
C ASN A 286 13.23 -4.78 -11.04
N VAL A 287 12.61 -5.96 -11.05
CA VAL A 287 13.26 -7.21 -10.63
C VAL A 287 14.56 -7.46 -11.40
N GLY A 288 14.59 -7.19 -12.71
CA GLY A 288 15.83 -7.28 -13.50
C GLY A 288 16.96 -6.39 -12.97
N PHE A 289 16.67 -5.12 -12.66
CA PHE A 289 17.64 -4.20 -12.05
C PHE A 289 18.03 -4.63 -10.63
N ILE A 290 17.07 -5.04 -9.80
CA ILE A 290 17.33 -5.52 -8.43
C ILE A 290 18.24 -6.75 -8.48
N HIS A 291 18.01 -7.67 -9.40
CA HIS A 291 18.84 -8.85 -9.59
C HIS A 291 20.29 -8.48 -9.95
N MET A 292 20.48 -7.51 -10.85
CA MET A 292 21.80 -7.05 -11.27
C MET A 292 22.56 -6.29 -10.17
N LEU A 293 21.88 -5.39 -9.45
CA LEU A 293 22.49 -4.55 -8.42
C LEU A 293 22.72 -5.32 -7.12
N PHE A 294 21.80 -6.23 -6.78
CA PHE A 294 21.79 -6.97 -5.52
C PHE A 294 21.57 -8.46 -5.77
N PRO A 295 22.56 -9.18 -6.31
CA PRO A 295 22.44 -10.61 -6.58
C PRO A 295 22.10 -11.43 -5.32
N ASN A 296 22.51 -10.95 -4.14
CA ASN A 296 22.28 -11.63 -2.85
C ASN A 296 21.11 -11.06 -2.01
N ALA A 297 20.38 -10.05 -2.50
CA ALA A 297 19.21 -9.52 -1.79
C ALA A 297 18.05 -10.52 -1.76
N LEU A 298 17.21 -10.46 -0.73
CA LEU A 298 15.99 -11.25 -0.68
C LEU A 298 14.85 -10.51 -1.41
N ILE A 299 14.19 -11.16 -2.36
CA ILE A 299 13.01 -10.62 -3.05
C ILE A 299 11.80 -11.44 -2.63
N LEU A 300 10.88 -10.80 -1.91
CA LEU A 300 9.63 -11.38 -1.41
C LEU A 300 8.47 -10.88 -2.27
N HIS A 301 7.81 -11.80 -2.96
CA HIS A 301 6.59 -11.53 -3.71
C HIS A 301 5.38 -11.96 -2.90
N VAL A 302 4.54 -11.01 -2.50
CA VAL A 302 3.28 -11.30 -1.80
C VAL A 302 2.13 -11.33 -2.78
N ALA A 303 1.51 -12.50 -2.90
CA ALA A 303 0.35 -12.73 -3.75
C ALA A 303 -0.85 -13.15 -2.90
N ARG A 304 -2.04 -12.73 -3.32
CA ARG A 304 -3.31 -13.07 -2.68
C ARG A 304 -4.30 -13.47 -3.77
N GLU A 305 -5.37 -14.16 -3.40
CA GLU A 305 -6.45 -14.53 -4.32
C GLU A 305 -6.83 -13.33 -5.19
N PRO A 306 -6.89 -13.49 -6.54
CA PRO A 306 -7.06 -12.39 -7.47
C PRO A 306 -8.28 -11.53 -7.15
N MET A 307 -9.46 -12.12 -6.95
CA MET A 307 -10.69 -11.37 -6.73
C MET A 307 -10.73 -10.70 -5.36
N ASP A 308 -10.17 -11.32 -4.32
CA ASP A 308 -9.97 -10.70 -3.00
C ASP A 308 -9.05 -9.48 -3.09
N THR A 309 -7.98 -9.57 -3.89
CA THR A 309 -7.03 -8.49 -4.11
C THR A 309 -7.70 -7.35 -4.89
N LEU A 310 -8.39 -7.68 -5.98
CA LEU A 310 -9.02 -6.72 -6.86
C LEU A 310 -10.21 -6.04 -6.21
N LEU A 311 -11.10 -6.76 -5.52
CA LEU A 311 -12.15 -6.14 -4.72
C LEU A 311 -11.52 -5.24 -3.65
N SER A 312 -10.47 -5.72 -2.97
CA SER A 312 -9.84 -4.91 -1.94
C SER A 312 -9.21 -3.65 -2.52
N ALA A 313 -8.68 -3.65 -3.74
CA ALA A 313 -8.21 -2.44 -4.42
C ALA A 313 -9.40 -1.55 -4.82
N TYR A 314 -10.40 -2.15 -5.47
CA TYR A 314 -11.59 -1.49 -5.99
C TYR A 314 -12.48 -0.87 -4.93
N LYS A 315 -12.49 -1.34 -3.68
CA LYS A 315 -13.36 -0.76 -2.65
C LYS A 315 -12.70 0.31 -1.78
N HIS A 316 -11.41 0.57 -1.98
CA HIS A 316 -10.68 1.61 -1.26
C HIS A 316 -10.63 2.87 -2.11
N GLU A 317 -10.99 4.01 -1.50
CA GLU A 317 -10.70 5.30 -2.10
C GLU A 317 -9.20 5.60 -1.93
N PHE A 318 -8.53 5.83 -3.06
CA PHE A 318 -7.18 6.38 -3.10
C PHE A 318 -7.24 7.84 -3.51
N PRO A 319 -6.34 8.70 -2.97
CA PRO A 319 -6.18 10.07 -3.46
C PRO A 319 -5.98 10.09 -4.99
N PRO A 320 -6.50 11.11 -5.69
CA PRO A 320 -6.31 11.25 -7.13
C PRO A 320 -4.82 11.15 -7.54
N GLY A 321 -4.56 10.49 -8.67
CA GLY A 321 -3.24 10.28 -9.24
C GLY A 321 -2.84 8.81 -9.31
N ALA A 322 -1.83 8.41 -8.52
CA ALA A 322 -1.03 7.22 -8.77
C ALA A 322 -1.77 5.86 -8.83
N LEU A 323 -2.97 5.76 -8.23
CA LEU A 323 -3.74 4.51 -8.13
C LEU A 323 -5.14 4.62 -8.73
N ASP A 324 -5.38 5.57 -9.64
CA ASP A 324 -6.71 5.80 -10.21
C ASP A 324 -7.25 4.62 -11.02
N TYR A 325 -6.37 3.78 -11.57
CA TYR A 325 -6.72 2.52 -12.23
C TYR A 325 -7.55 1.57 -11.35
N THR A 326 -7.49 1.72 -10.02
CA THR A 326 -8.26 0.88 -9.10
C THR A 326 -9.76 1.18 -9.12
N SER A 327 -10.19 2.26 -9.76
CA SER A 327 -11.56 2.78 -9.71
C SER A 327 -12.45 2.26 -10.85
N PHE A 328 -11.88 1.56 -11.83
CA PHE A 328 -12.63 1.03 -12.98
C PHE A 328 -12.18 -0.38 -13.31
N PHE A 329 -13.13 -1.24 -13.67
CA PHE A 329 -12.82 -2.64 -13.94
C PHE A 329 -11.85 -2.86 -15.11
N PRO A 330 -11.97 -2.18 -16.26
CA PRO A 330 -11.04 -2.39 -17.37
C PRO A 330 -9.59 -2.05 -17.01
N SER A 331 -9.35 -0.89 -16.40
CA SER A 331 -8.01 -0.45 -16.00
C SER A 331 -7.45 -1.29 -14.86
N LEU A 332 -8.27 -1.68 -13.88
CA LEU A 332 -7.87 -2.57 -12.81
C LEU A 332 -7.48 -3.96 -13.32
N ALA A 333 -8.26 -4.51 -14.25
CA ALA A 333 -7.95 -5.79 -14.90
C ALA A 333 -6.66 -5.70 -15.72
N GLU A 334 -6.50 -4.65 -16.55
CA GLU A 334 -5.28 -4.43 -17.35
C GLU A 334 -4.03 -4.42 -16.46
N MET A 335 -4.06 -3.63 -15.37
CA MET A 335 -2.96 -3.52 -14.43
C MET A 335 -2.64 -4.85 -13.75
N TYR A 336 -3.66 -5.60 -13.35
CA TYR A 336 -3.47 -6.89 -12.68
C TYR A 336 -2.89 -7.95 -13.62
N ILE A 337 -3.42 -8.04 -14.86
CA ILE A 337 -2.92 -8.97 -15.87
C ILE A 337 -1.46 -8.64 -16.22
N ALA A 338 -1.13 -7.37 -16.43
CA ALA A 338 0.22 -6.93 -16.73
C ALA A 338 1.20 -7.29 -15.59
N TYR A 339 0.81 -7.02 -14.34
CA TYR A 339 1.57 -7.45 -13.16
C TYR A 339 1.79 -8.97 -13.13
N ARG A 340 0.75 -9.77 -13.36
CA ARG A 340 0.86 -11.24 -13.35
C ARG A 340 1.76 -11.77 -14.45
N ASN A 341 1.59 -11.28 -15.67
CA ASN A 341 2.43 -11.65 -16.81
C ASN A 341 3.91 -11.33 -16.54
N LEU A 342 4.17 -10.20 -15.88
CA LEU A 342 5.53 -9.78 -15.57
C LEU A 342 6.15 -10.61 -14.44
N ILE A 343 5.38 -11.01 -13.42
CA ILE A 343 5.85 -11.99 -12.43
C ILE A 343 6.17 -13.34 -13.10
N ASP A 344 5.26 -13.85 -13.93
CA ASP A 344 5.45 -15.12 -14.62
C ASP A 344 6.69 -15.07 -15.54
N HIS A 345 6.96 -13.91 -16.16
CA HIS A 345 8.21 -13.68 -16.90
C HIS A 345 9.45 -13.77 -16.00
N TRP A 346 9.44 -13.14 -14.82
CA TRP A 346 10.58 -13.24 -13.90
C TRP A 346 10.82 -14.65 -13.37
N ASP A 347 9.77 -15.42 -13.14
CA ASP A 347 9.90 -16.80 -12.69
C ASP A 347 10.51 -17.71 -13.78
N ASN A 348 10.28 -17.38 -15.05
CA ASN A 348 10.89 -18.05 -16.20
C ASN A 348 12.36 -17.64 -16.40
N GLU A 349 12.64 -16.34 -16.32
CA GLU A 349 13.97 -15.78 -16.62
C GLU A 349 14.96 -15.87 -15.46
N LEU A 350 14.46 -15.83 -14.23
CA LEU A 350 15.25 -15.91 -12.99
C LEU A 350 14.69 -16.98 -12.04
N PRO A 351 14.69 -18.27 -12.42
CA PRO A 351 14.08 -19.33 -11.62
C PRO A 351 14.59 -19.36 -10.18
N GLY A 352 13.67 -19.28 -9.22
CA GLY A 352 13.99 -19.31 -7.78
C GLY A 352 14.58 -18.02 -7.22
N ARG A 353 14.75 -16.96 -8.02
CA ARG A 353 15.24 -15.66 -7.54
C ARG A 353 14.22 -14.94 -6.67
N ILE A 354 12.94 -15.08 -6.99
CA ILE A 354 11.81 -14.53 -6.25
C ILE A 354 11.29 -15.59 -5.28
N THR A 355 11.09 -15.20 -4.02
CA THR A 355 10.40 -16.02 -3.03
C THR A 355 8.93 -15.58 -2.97
N HIS A 356 8.02 -16.48 -3.33
CA HIS A 356 6.58 -16.20 -3.31
C HIS A 356 5.98 -16.58 -1.96
N VAL A 357 5.15 -15.69 -1.43
CA VAL A 357 4.39 -15.88 -0.20
C VAL A 357 2.92 -15.64 -0.52
N ARG A 358 2.10 -16.70 -0.43
CA ARG A 358 0.66 -16.55 -0.55
C ARG A 358 0.12 -15.96 0.74
N TYR A 359 -0.73 -14.94 0.61
CA TYR A 359 -1.40 -14.29 1.71
C TYR A 359 -2.23 -15.30 2.52
N GLU A 360 -2.92 -16.21 1.85
CA GLU A 360 -3.76 -17.22 2.52
C GLU A 360 -2.91 -18.15 3.39
N ASP A 361 -1.71 -18.52 2.93
CA ASP A 361 -0.80 -19.38 3.70
C ASP A 361 -0.26 -18.63 4.92
N MET A 362 0.13 -17.36 4.73
CA MET A 362 0.58 -16.49 5.83
C MET A 362 -0.53 -16.26 6.88
N VAL A 363 -1.78 -16.12 6.47
CA VAL A 363 -2.92 -15.95 7.40
C VAL A 363 -3.29 -17.26 8.09
N ASN A 364 -3.15 -18.40 7.41
CA ASN A 364 -3.52 -19.70 7.97
C ASN A 364 -2.44 -20.30 8.88
N ASP A 365 -1.16 -20.07 8.58
CA ASP A 365 -0.03 -20.57 9.36
C ASP A 365 1.14 -19.56 9.36
N LEU A 366 0.92 -18.45 10.07
CA LEU A 366 1.94 -17.40 10.21
C LEU A 366 3.26 -17.93 10.80
N PRO A 367 3.29 -18.77 11.86
CA PRO A 367 4.55 -19.27 12.41
C PRO A 367 5.44 -19.97 11.39
N THR A 368 4.89 -20.86 10.57
CA THR A 368 5.68 -21.57 9.54
C THR A 368 6.17 -20.61 8.45
N VAL A 369 5.30 -19.74 7.94
CA VAL A 369 5.68 -18.74 6.92
C VAL A 369 6.74 -17.78 7.45
N ALA A 370 6.53 -17.22 8.64
CA ALA A 370 7.48 -16.29 9.26
C ALA A 370 8.86 -16.94 9.44
N LYS A 371 8.90 -18.18 9.94
CA LYS A 371 10.15 -18.92 10.11
C LYS A 371 10.87 -19.10 8.78
N GLY A 372 10.17 -19.53 7.74
CA GLY A 372 10.76 -19.70 6.40
C GLY A 372 11.31 -18.39 5.82
N VAL A 373 10.62 -17.26 6.02
CA VAL A 373 11.11 -15.95 5.55
C VAL A 373 12.35 -15.50 6.33
N ILE A 374 12.38 -15.69 7.65
CA ILE A 374 13.54 -15.34 8.49
C ILE A 374 14.77 -16.19 8.13
N GLU A 375 14.57 -17.49 7.91
CA GLU A 375 15.63 -18.39 7.42
C GLU A 375 16.17 -17.94 6.04
N LYS A 376 15.28 -17.53 5.12
CA LYS A 376 15.68 -16.96 3.81
C LYS A 376 16.41 -15.63 3.93
N ALA A 377 16.08 -14.82 4.93
CA ALA A 377 16.83 -13.61 5.26
C ALA A 377 18.22 -13.91 5.84
N GLY A 378 18.49 -15.17 6.21
CA GLY A 378 19.77 -15.61 6.78
C GLY A 378 19.98 -15.10 8.20
N LEU A 379 18.90 -15.04 8.99
CA LEU A 379 18.89 -14.61 10.39
C LEU A 379 18.39 -15.75 11.28
N GLU A 380 18.75 -15.70 12.57
CA GLU A 380 18.25 -16.62 13.58
C GLU A 380 16.77 -16.37 13.88
N TRP A 381 16.03 -17.39 14.30
CA TRP A 381 14.63 -17.23 14.65
C TRP A 381 14.46 -16.34 15.89
N ASN A 382 13.53 -15.39 15.85
CA ASN A 382 13.10 -14.62 17.01
C ASN A 382 11.57 -14.60 17.12
N GLU A 383 11.03 -14.98 18.27
CA GLU A 383 9.57 -15.06 18.50
C GLU A 383 8.86 -13.70 18.39
N SER A 384 9.59 -12.58 18.50
CA SER A 384 9.02 -11.23 18.37
C SER A 384 8.30 -10.99 17.04
N VAL A 385 8.65 -11.75 15.99
CA VAL A 385 7.98 -11.67 14.67
C VAL A 385 6.51 -12.07 14.72
N LEU A 386 6.10 -12.90 15.67
CA LEU A 386 4.70 -13.29 15.89
C LEU A 386 3.91 -12.22 16.66
N ASP A 387 4.61 -11.36 17.40
CA ASP A 387 4.07 -10.27 18.20
C ASP A 387 4.00 -8.94 17.43
N PHE A 388 3.98 -8.99 16.10
CA PHE A 388 4.03 -7.81 15.23
C PHE A 388 2.92 -6.78 15.46
N HIS A 389 1.76 -7.22 15.98
CA HIS A 389 0.62 -6.37 16.30
C HIS A 389 0.82 -5.54 17.59
N LYS A 390 1.80 -5.91 18.44
CA LYS A 390 2.10 -5.24 19.72
C LYS A 390 3.08 -4.06 19.57
N LYS A 391 3.91 -4.03 18.53
CA LYS A 391 4.84 -2.90 18.29
C LYS A 391 4.06 -1.62 17.99
N LYS A 392 4.42 -0.54 18.69
CA LYS A 392 3.72 0.76 18.64
C LYS A 392 4.14 1.68 17.49
N HIS A 393 5.11 1.29 16.65
CA HIS A 393 5.59 2.14 15.56
C HIS A 393 4.46 2.58 14.64
N ALA A 394 4.55 3.82 14.15
CA ALA A 394 3.59 4.38 13.23
C ALA A 394 3.60 3.58 11.92
N VAL A 395 2.42 3.13 11.50
CA VAL A 395 2.24 2.50 10.18
C VAL A 395 1.54 3.53 9.32
N ASN A 396 2.23 4.07 8.32
CA ASN A 396 1.66 5.05 7.41
C ASN A 396 1.17 4.37 6.13
N THR A 397 0.12 3.54 6.23
CA THR A 397 -0.47 2.84 5.08
C THR A 397 -1.99 2.76 5.22
N LEU A 398 -2.71 2.52 4.12
CA LEU A 398 -4.16 2.27 4.18
C LEU A 398 -4.52 0.96 4.93
N SER A 399 -3.54 0.07 5.16
CA SER A 399 -3.71 -1.18 5.92
C SER A 399 -3.54 -1.03 7.44
N THR A 400 -3.27 0.18 7.95
CA THR A 400 -2.87 0.38 9.37
C THR A 400 -3.87 -0.17 10.39
N THR A 401 -5.18 0.02 10.15
CA THR A 401 -6.24 -0.48 11.03
C THR A 401 -6.31 -2.01 11.02
N GLN A 402 -5.97 -2.65 9.90
CA GLN A 402 -5.98 -4.09 9.73
C GLN A 402 -4.82 -4.75 10.46
N VAL A 403 -3.59 -4.23 10.28
CA VAL A 403 -2.39 -4.86 10.85
C VAL A 403 -2.37 -4.76 12.39
N ARG A 404 -3.00 -3.74 12.98
CA ARG A 404 -3.13 -3.60 14.44
C ARG A 404 -4.08 -4.62 15.09
N LYS A 405 -4.96 -5.27 14.32
CA LYS A 405 -5.90 -6.30 14.83
C LYS A 405 -5.26 -7.68 14.98
N GLY A 406 -4.02 -7.86 14.51
CA GLY A 406 -3.40 -9.19 14.37
C GLY A 406 -3.85 -9.91 13.10
N VAL A 407 -3.56 -11.21 12.99
CA VAL A 407 -4.00 -12.02 11.86
C VAL A 407 -5.48 -12.37 12.03
N TYR A 408 -6.29 -12.06 11.02
CA TYR A 408 -7.71 -12.43 10.96
C TYR A 408 -8.05 -13.02 9.58
N LYS A 409 -9.08 -13.88 9.54
CA LYS A 409 -9.45 -14.63 8.32
C LYS A 409 -10.54 -13.97 7.49
N ASP A 410 -11.17 -12.92 8.00
CA ASP A 410 -12.34 -12.25 7.39
C ASP A 410 -12.04 -11.64 6.01
N SER A 411 -10.77 -11.46 5.67
CA SER A 411 -10.30 -11.00 4.37
C SER A 411 -10.24 -12.14 3.33
N ILE A 412 -10.21 -13.40 3.73
CA ILE A 412 -10.16 -14.54 2.81
C ILE A 412 -11.55 -14.79 2.25
N GLN A 413 -11.66 -14.79 0.92
CA GLN A 413 -12.91 -14.96 0.17
C GLN A 413 -13.94 -13.85 0.45
N ALA A 414 -13.50 -12.68 0.89
CA ALA A 414 -14.36 -11.52 1.10
C ALA A 414 -15.03 -11.06 -0.20
N TRP A 415 -14.41 -11.34 -1.35
CA TRP A 415 -14.97 -11.05 -2.67
C TRP A 415 -16.30 -11.76 -2.95
N LYS A 416 -16.55 -12.91 -2.31
CA LYS A 416 -17.79 -13.69 -2.51
C LYS A 416 -19.06 -12.95 -2.12
N ARG A 417 -18.96 -11.98 -1.22
CA ARG A 417 -20.09 -11.11 -0.88
C ARG A 417 -20.59 -10.32 -2.09
N TYR A 418 -19.68 -9.97 -3.00
CA TYR A 418 -19.95 -9.17 -4.20
C TYR A 418 -19.70 -9.99 -5.48
N GLU A 419 -19.86 -11.32 -5.42
CA GLU A 419 -19.54 -12.24 -6.53
C GLU A 419 -20.29 -11.86 -7.81
N ASP A 420 -21.60 -11.62 -7.70
CA ASP A 420 -22.45 -11.25 -8.85
C ASP A 420 -22.01 -9.91 -9.46
N GLN A 421 -21.71 -8.91 -8.63
CA GLN A 421 -21.31 -7.59 -9.10
C GLN A 421 -19.89 -7.54 -9.65
N LEU A 422 -19.02 -8.44 -9.20
CA LEU A 422 -17.63 -8.57 -9.67
C LEU A 422 -17.51 -9.44 -10.93
N GLN A 423 -18.59 -10.08 -11.39
CA GLN A 423 -18.57 -10.93 -12.58
C GLN A 423 -17.95 -10.26 -13.82
N PRO A 424 -18.25 -8.98 -14.16
CA PRO A 424 -17.61 -8.31 -15.30
C PRO A 424 -16.09 -8.16 -15.13
N LEU A 425 -15.62 -7.92 -13.90
CA LEU A 425 -14.18 -7.85 -13.61
C LEU A 425 -13.53 -9.24 -13.73
N ALA A 426 -14.18 -10.29 -13.23
CA ALA A 426 -13.70 -11.66 -13.35
C ALA A 426 -13.57 -12.08 -14.81
N GLU A 427 -14.51 -11.68 -15.67
CA GLU A 427 -14.47 -11.92 -17.12
C GLU A 427 -13.30 -11.20 -17.79
N LEU A 428 -13.03 -9.94 -17.42
CA LEU A 428 -11.89 -9.17 -17.92
C LEU A 428 -10.55 -9.80 -17.52
N VAL A 429 -10.42 -10.26 -16.27
CA VAL A 429 -9.21 -10.93 -15.75
C VAL A 429 -9.01 -12.29 -16.40
N GLY A 430 -10.09 -12.99 -16.72
CA GLY A 430 -10.06 -14.30 -17.37
C GLY A 430 -9.51 -15.41 -16.48
N SER A 431 -8.66 -16.26 -17.05
CA SER A 431 -8.16 -17.47 -16.38
C SER A 431 -7.20 -17.15 -15.24
N ARG A 432 -7.60 -17.42 -13.99
CA ARG A 432 -6.80 -17.29 -12.77
C ARG A 432 -5.67 -18.34 -12.61
N LYS A 433 -5.41 -19.18 -13.62
CA LYS A 433 -4.42 -20.28 -13.59
C LYS A 433 -3.03 -19.86 -13.10
N SER A 434 -2.54 -18.67 -13.44
CA SER A 434 -1.23 -18.19 -12.97
C SER A 434 -1.19 -18.07 -11.44
N PHE A 435 -2.29 -17.67 -10.80
CA PHE A 435 -2.42 -17.69 -9.35
C PHE A 435 -2.74 -19.07 -8.79
N ASP A 436 -3.63 -19.84 -9.43
CA ASP A 436 -4.02 -21.17 -8.94
C ASP A 436 -2.81 -22.13 -8.88
N ASN A 437 -1.85 -21.96 -9.81
CA ASN A 437 -0.59 -22.69 -9.86
C ASN A 437 0.49 -22.10 -8.96
N LEU A 438 0.36 -20.83 -8.53
CA LEU A 438 1.32 -20.19 -7.64
C LEU A 438 1.28 -20.90 -6.28
N LYS A 439 2.45 -21.30 -5.78
CA LYS A 439 2.63 -21.86 -4.43
C LYS A 439 3.51 -20.94 -3.60
N THR A 440 3.32 -20.96 -2.29
CA THR A 440 4.33 -20.40 -1.40
C THR A 440 5.63 -21.18 -1.60
N SER A 441 6.74 -20.50 -1.88
CA SER A 441 8.02 -21.15 -2.21
C SER A 441 8.93 -21.35 -1.00
N LEU A 442 8.40 -21.15 0.20
CA LEU A 442 9.08 -21.41 1.46
C LEU A 442 9.02 -22.90 1.81
N PRO A 443 10.01 -23.43 2.55
CA PRO A 443 9.97 -24.82 3.02
C PRO A 443 8.69 -25.11 3.83
N GLY A 444 8.01 -26.21 3.51
CA GLY A 444 6.80 -26.66 4.20
C GLY A 444 5.47 -26.35 3.51
N PHE A 445 5.49 -25.75 2.32
CA PHE A 445 4.29 -25.41 1.52
C PHE A 445 4.28 -26.01 0.11
#